data_AF-A0A257QIN3-F1
#
_entry.id   AF-A0A257QIN3-F1
#
_cell.length_a   1.000
_cell.length_b   1.000
_cell.length_c   1.000
_cell.angle_alpha   90.00
_cell.angle_beta   90.00
_cell.angle_gamma   90.00
#
_symmetry.space_group_name_H-M   'P 1'
#
loop_
_entity.id
_entity.type
_entity.pdbx_description
1 polymer ?
#
loop_
_entity_poly.entity_id
_entity_poly.type
_entity_poly.pdbx_seq_one_letter_code
_entity_poly.pdbx_strand_id
1 'polypeptide(L)' 'MGSVNLADAKAHLSELVERAAAGEAVRITRRGKPVAQLVPADI' A
#
# COMPACT_ATOMS: atom_id res chain seq x y z
N MET A 1 -8.40 -6.20 -0.94
CA MET A 1 -7.92 -5.11 -1.82
C MET A 1 -8.13 -3.78 -1.10
N GLY A 2 -7.31 -3.49 -0.09
CA GLY A 2 -7.41 -2.25 0.68
C GLY A 2 -6.79 -1.09 -0.09
N SER A 3 -7.51 0.03 -0.19
CA SER A 3 -6.95 1.31 -0.60
C SER A 3 -6.68 2.16 0.62
N VAL A 4 -5.45 2.66 0.76
CA VAL A 4 -5.05 3.59 1.82
C VAL A 4 -4.78 4.97 1.23
N ASN A 5 -4.97 6.02 2.01
CA ASN A 5 -4.53 7.35 1.56
C ASN A 5 -3.01 7.50 1.80
N LEU A 6 -2.37 8.43 1.08
CA LEU A 6 -0.92 8.63 1.15
C LEU A 6 -0.42 9.07 2.54
N ALA A 7 -1.23 9.80 3.32
CA ALA A 7 -0.86 10.21 4.67
C ALA A 7 -0.83 9.00 5.62
N ASP A 8 -1.86 8.15 5.57
CA ASP A 8 -1.91 6.89 6.33
C ASP A 8 -0.78 5.96 5.89
N ALA A 9 -0.51 5.88 4.57
CA ALA A 9 0.58 5.08 4.04
C ALA A 9 1.94 5.53 4.58
N LYS A 10 2.16 6.83 4.75
CA LYS A 10 3.39 7.36 5.35
C LYS A 10 3.50 7.00 6.83
N ALA A 11 2.39 7.03 7.57
CA ALA A 11 2.36 6.73 9.00
C ALA A 11 2.53 5.23 9.30
N HIS A 12 2.00 4.36 8.43
CA HIS A 12 1.93 2.91 8.66
C HIS A 12 2.69 2.10 7.61
N LEU A 13 3.73 2.69 6.99
CA LEU A 13 4.42 2.07 5.86
C LEU A 13 4.94 0.67 6.17
N SER A 14 5.53 0.46 7.36
CA SER A 14 6.06 -0.85 7.76
C SER A 14 5.02 -1.96 7.72
N GLU A 15 3.84 -1.73 8.30
CA GLU A 15 2.74 -2.71 8.30
C GLU A 15 2.22 -2.97 6.87
N LEU A 16 2.10 -1.92 6.05
CA LEU A 16 1.66 -2.07 4.67
C LEU A 16 2.66 -2.85 3.81
N VAL A 17 3.96 -2.71 4.10
CA VAL A 17 5.03 -3.48 3.47
C VAL A 17 4.97 -4.94 3.89
N GLU A 18 4.75 -5.24 5.18
CA GLU A 18 4.58 -6.62 5.65
C GLU A 18 3.38 -7.30 4.99
N ARG A 19 2.25 -6.59 4.87
CA ARG A 19 1.07 -7.09 4.15
C ARG A 19 1.37 -7.33 2.67
N ALA A 20 2.10 -6.43 2.03
CA ALA A 20 2.52 -6.60 0.64
C ALA A 20 3.47 -7.79 0.47
N ALA A 21 4.43 -7.98 1.39
CA ALA A 21 5.33 -9.12 1.39
C ALA A 21 4.59 -10.45 1.64
N ALA A 22 3.49 -10.43 2.38
CA ALA A 22 2.61 -11.59 2.58
C ALA A 22 1.72 -11.91 1.35
N GLY A 23 1.84 -11.17 0.25
CA GLY A 23 1.06 -11.38 -0.98
C GLY A 23 -0.14 -10.45 -1.17
N GLU A 24 -0.39 -9.50 -0.24
CA GLU A 24 -1.51 -8.58 -0.37
C GLU A 24 -1.14 -7.34 -1.22
N ALA A 25 -1.81 -7.15 -2.36
CA ALA A 25 -1.71 -5.90 -3.09
C ALA A 25 -2.44 -4.74 -2.36
N VAL A 26 -1.68 -3.73 -1.93
CA VAL A 26 -2.20 -2.53 -1.25
C VAL A 26 -2.14 -1.32 -2.19
N ARG A 27 -3.26 -0.64 -2.39
CA ARG A 27 -3.34 0.52 -3.30
C ARG A 27 -3.21 1.82 -2.52
N ILE A 28 -2.28 2.69 -2.90
CA ILE A 28 -2.09 4.00 -2.28
C ILE A 28 -2.81 5.06 -3.12
N THR A 29 -3.60 5.88 -2.46
CA THR A 29 -4.40 6.94 -3.08
C THR A 29 -3.99 8.32 -2.58
N ARG A 30 -4.13 9.34 -3.43
CA ARG A 30 -3.96 10.74 -3.06
C ARG A 30 -5.19 11.51 -3.55
N ARG A 31 -5.92 12.14 -2.63
CA ARG A 31 -7.19 12.84 -2.94
C ARG A 31 -8.19 11.91 -3.67
N GLY A 32 -8.32 10.67 -3.20
CA GLY A 32 -9.20 9.65 -3.78
C GLY A 32 -8.73 9.03 -5.10
N LYS A 33 -7.62 9.50 -5.69
CA LYS A 33 -7.06 8.96 -6.93
C LYS A 33 -5.95 7.96 -6.62
N PRO A 34 -5.94 6.74 -7.19
CA PRO A 34 -4.80 5.83 -7.10
C PRO A 34 -3.54 6.48 -7.65
N VAL A 35 -2.43 6.39 -6.92
CA VAL A 35 -1.12 6.96 -7.31
C VAL A 35 0.02 5.97 -7.22
N ALA A 36 -0.11 4.92 -6.41
CA ALA A 36 0.89 3.86 -6.29
C ALA A 36 0.23 2.56 -5.81
N GLN A 37 0.96 1.46 -5.89
CA GLN A 37 0.57 0.16 -5.37
C GLN A 37 1.78 -0.52 -4.75
N LEU A 38 1.62 -1.07 -3.55
CA LEU A 38 2.58 -1.97 -2.92
C LEU A 38 2.24 -3.40 -3.33
N VAL A 39 3.26 -4.14 -3.75
CA VAL A 39 3.21 -5.54 -4.19
C VAL A 39 4.41 -6.29 -3.60
N PRO A 40 4.39 -7.62 -3.56
CA PRO A 40 5.58 -8.41 -3.24
C PRO A 40 6.78 -7.98 -4.10
N ALA A 41 7.97 -7.94 -3.51
CA ALA A 41 9.19 -7.54 -4.22
C ALA A 41 9.66 -8.61 -5.21
N ASP A 42 9.50 -9.88 -4.84
CA ASP A 42 9.82 -11.04 -5.67
C ASP A 42 8.51 -11.72 -6.06
N ILE A 43 8.18 -11.69 -7.35
CA ILE A 43 6.95 -12.23 -7.94
C ILE A 43 7.21 -13.62 -8.51
#